data_AF-A0A2H0I8Z2-F1
#
_entry.id   AF-A0A2H0I8Z2-F1
#
_cell.length_a   1.000
_cell.length_b   1.000
_cell.length_c   1.000
_cell.angle_alpha   90.00
_cell.angle_beta   90.00
_cell.angle_gamma   90.00
#
_symmetry.space_group_name_H-M   'P 1'
#
loop_
_entity.id
_entity.type
_entity.pdbx_description
1 polymer ?
#
loop_
_entity_poly.entity_id
_entity_poly.type
_entity_poly.pdbx_seq_one_letter_code
_entity_poly.pdbx_strand_id
1 'polypeptide(L)'
;MSTLFKILGITIIACLGLLFFGHVCVEHSSASKLSQVLAQYHWALSLWRYGLYTLVLIIWPYFIEFVGIRQKWRAETILYLSNQRLKLLALFAFIEIFFVYNLLGHLFVWL
;
A
#
# COMPACT_ATOMS: atom_id res chain seq x y z
N MET A 1 -14.84 10.58 21.57
CA MET A 1 -13.84 10.25 20.53
C MET A 1 -14.52 9.42 19.46
N SER A 2 -14.72 9.97 18.25
CA SER A 2 -15.47 9.29 17.19
C SER A 2 -14.71 8.06 16.68
N THR A 3 -15.45 7.03 16.24
CA THR A 3 -14.92 5.78 15.67
C THR A 3 -13.92 6.03 14.53
N LEU A 4 -14.13 7.11 13.76
CA LEU A 4 -13.22 7.60 12.72
C LEU A 4 -11.82 7.89 13.24
N PHE A 5 -11.69 8.54 14.41
CA PHE A 5 -10.39 8.85 15.01
C PHE A 5 -9.62 7.60 15.44
N LYS A 6 -10.33 6.57 15.91
CA LYS A 6 -9.70 5.29 16.29
C LYS A 6 -9.18 4.54 15.07
N ILE A 7 -9.96 4.52 13.98
CA ILE A 7 -9.57 3.88 12.71
C ILE A 7 -8.36 4.59 12.10
N LEU A 8 -8.39 5.93 12.04
CA LEU A 8 -7.25 6.74 11.59
C LEU A 8 -6.00 6.52 12.45
N GLY A 9 -6.15 6.44 13.78
CA GLY A 9 -5.04 6.16 14.69
C GLY A 9 -4.40 4.79 14.45
N ILE A 10 -5.21 3.74 14.35
CA ILE A 10 -4.72 2.37 14.05
C ILE A 10 -4.04 2.32 12.68
N THR A 11 -4.59 3.04 11.70
CA THR A 11 -4.01 3.16 10.36
C THR A 11 -2.62 3.79 10.40
N ILE A 12 -2.47 4.91 11.10
CA ILE A 12 -1.19 5.63 11.16
C ILE A 12 -0.14 4.75 11.85
N ILE A 13 -0.52 4.06 12.94
CA ILE A 13 0.36 3.11 13.63
C ILE A 13 0.74 1.96 12.70
N ALA A 14 -0.21 1.42 11.93
CA ALA A 14 0.08 0.38 10.94
C ALA A 14 1.05 0.91 9.86
N CYS A 15 0.79 2.09 9.27
CA CYS A 15 1.70 2.69 8.27
C CYS A 15 3.10 2.99 8.82
N LEU A 16 3.23 3.42 10.08
CA LEU A 16 4.51 3.68 10.73
C LEU A 16 5.26 2.38 11.07
N GLY A 17 4.55 1.39 11.61
CA GLY A 17 5.11 0.06 11.89
C GLY A 17 5.52 -0.66 10.63
N LEU A 18 4.77 -0.43 9.54
CA LEU A 18 5.18 -0.75 8.20
C LEU A 18 6.48 0.06 7.91
N LEU A 19 6.48 1.36 7.63
CA LEU A 19 7.71 2.11 7.26
C LEU A 19 8.99 1.78 8.08
N PHE A 20 8.87 1.58 9.40
CA PHE A 20 9.95 1.11 10.27
C PHE A 20 10.53 -0.27 9.87
N PHE A 21 9.69 -1.28 9.65
CA PHE A 21 10.15 -2.61 9.22
C PHE A 21 10.83 -2.56 7.84
N GLY A 22 10.35 -1.70 6.94
CA GLY A 22 10.99 -1.46 5.65
C GLY A 22 12.38 -0.82 5.80
N HIS A 23 12.51 0.15 6.70
CA HIS A 23 13.78 0.81 7.01
C HIS A 23 14.80 -0.17 7.62
N VAL A 24 14.37 -0.98 8.59
CA VAL A 24 15.23 -1.99 9.24
C VAL A 24 15.77 -3.01 8.23
N CYS A 25 14.95 -3.43 7.26
CA CYS A 25 15.39 -4.32 6.19
C CYS A 25 16.42 -3.67 5.25
N VAL A 26 16.40 -2.34 5.07
CA VAL A 26 17.31 -1.62 4.16
C VAL A 26 18.62 -1.22 4.85
N GLU A 27 18.58 -0.84 6.12
CA GLU A 27 19.73 -0.27 6.85
C GLU A 27 20.82 -1.31 7.20
N HIS A 28 20.48 -2.60 7.18
CA HIS A 28 21.42 -3.69 7.48
C HIS A 28 22.27 -4.18 6.29
N SER A 29 22.26 -3.47 5.15
CA SER A 29 22.87 -3.95 3.91
C SER A 29 23.67 -2.89 3.15
N SER A 30 24.96 -3.13 2.96
CA SER A 30 25.80 -2.38 2.01
C SER A 30 25.29 -2.54 0.57
N ALA A 31 25.44 -1.49 -0.26
CA ALA A 31 24.80 -1.36 -1.57
C ALA A 31 25.00 -2.55 -2.56
N SER A 32 26.06 -3.36 -2.41
CA SER A 32 26.29 -4.57 -3.23
C SER A 32 25.62 -5.85 -2.69
N LYS A 33 25.27 -5.90 -1.40
CA LYS A 33 24.48 -6.99 -0.79
C LYS A 33 22.98 -6.72 -0.85
N LEU A 34 22.59 -5.48 -1.12
CA LEU A 34 21.20 -5.04 -1.12
C LEU A 34 20.34 -5.82 -2.12
N SER A 35 20.86 -6.16 -3.31
CA SER A 35 20.10 -6.95 -4.30
C SER A 35 19.89 -8.40 -3.88
N GLN A 36 20.91 -9.06 -3.31
CA GLN A 36 20.80 -10.43 -2.80
C GLN A 36 19.91 -10.50 -1.55
N VAL A 37 20.00 -9.51 -0.68
CA VAL A 37 19.17 -9.38 0.52
C VAL A 37 17.72 -9.07 0.13
N LEU A 38 17.46 -8.17 -0.82
CA LEU A 38 16.11 -7.93 -1.34
C LEU A 38 15.50 -9.17 -2.01
N ALA A 39 16.30 -10.00 -2.68
CA ALA A 39 15.83 -11.27 -3.22
C ALA A 39 15.41 -12.24 -2.11
N GLN A 40 16.15 -12.28 -0.99
CA GLN A 40 15.79 -13.09 0.19
C GLN A 40 14.56 -12.57 0.93
N TYR A 41 14.33 -11.25 0.95
CA TYR A 41 13.17 -10.61 1.58
C TYR A 41 12.03 -10.30 0.59
N HIS A 42 12.08 -10.82 -0.65
CA HIS A 42 11.06 -10.51 -1.65
C HIS A 42 9.64 -10.90 -1.17
N TRP A 43 9.53 -12.01 -0.44
CA TRP A 43 8.27 -12.50 0.11
C TRP A 43 7.75 -11.56 1.21
N ALA A 44 8.63 -11.03 2.05
CA ALA A 44 8.30 -10.06 3.09
C ALA A 44 7.87 -8.72 2.48
N LEU A 45 8.59 -8.24 1.45
CA LEU A 45 8.24 -7.04 0.68
C LEU A 45 6.96 -7.20 -0.14
N SER A 46 6.65 -8.41 -0.59
CA SER A 46 5.39 -8.70 -1.28
C SER A 46 4.21 -8.71 -0.29
N LEU A 47 4.35 -9.42 0.84
CA LEU A 47 3.37 -9.43 1.93
C LEU A 47 3.08 -8.01 2.44
N TRP A 48 4.14 -7.23 2.60
CA TRP A 48 4.05 -5.83 2.95
C TRP A 48 3.15 -5.02 2.02
N ARG A 49 3.43 -5.14 0.72
CA ARG A 49 2.78 -4.36 -0.32
C ARG A 49 1.30 -4.75 -0.43
N TYR A 50 1.00 -6.05 -0.38
CA TYR A 50 -0.38 -6.53 -0.31
C TYR A 50 -1.10 -6.05 0.96
N GLY A 51 -0.39 -5.99 2.10
CA GLY A 51 -0.87 -5.37 3.32
C GLY A 51 -1.25 -3.90 3.12
N LEU A 52 -0.37 -3.11 2.48
CA LEU A 52 -0.62 -1.71 2.15
C LEU A 52 -1.82 -1.55 1.19
N TYR A 53 -1.91 -2.35 0.12
CA TYR A 53 -3.04 -2.27 -0.82
C TYR A 53 -4.36 -2.57 -0.13
N THR A 54 -4.39 -3.61 0.71
CA THR A 54 -5.57 -3.98 1.50
C THR A 54 -5.97 -2.85 2.44
N LEU A 55 -4.99 -2.26 3.13
CA LEU A 55 -5.20 -1.14 4.04
C LEU A 55 -5.76 0.09 3.31
N VAL A 56 -5.21 0.44 2.14
CA VAL A 56 -5.74 1.55 1.32
C VAL A 56 -7.18 1.27 0.87
N LEU A 57 -7.50 0.05 0.43
CA LEU A 57 -8.86 -0.31 0.00
C LEU A 57 -9.89 -0.22 1.13
N ILE A 58 -9.51 -0.62 2.34
CA ILE A 58 -10.36 -0.54 3.53
C ILE A 58 -10.62 0.93 3.91
N ILE A 59 -9.59 1.77 3.81
CA ILE A 59 -9.62 3.14 4.33
C ILE A 59 -10.20 4.13 3.34
N TRP A 60 -10.05 3.88 2.04
CA TRP A 60 -10.56 4.71 0.97
C TRP A 60 -11.95 5.33 1.20
N PRO A 61 -13.02 4.57 1.52
CA PRO A 61 -14.35 5.15 1.76
C PRO A 61 -14.37 6.17 2.89
N TYR A 62 -13.67 5.88 3.99
CA TYR A 62 -13.60 6.75 5.17
C TYR A 62 -12.78 8.01 4.87
N PHE A 63 -11.71 7.86 4.09
CA PHE A 63 -10.89 8.98 3.63
C PHE A 63 -11.71 9.93 2.74
N ILE A 64 -12.43 9.38 1.75
CA ILE A 64 -13.29 10.16 0.86
C ILE A 64 -14.43 10.83 1.62
N GLU A 65 -15.08 10.13 2.56
CA GLU A 65 -16.12 10.71 3.40
C GLU A 65 -15.58 11.86 4.25
N PHE A 66 -14.44 11.66 4.91
CA PHE A 66 -13.79 12.69 5.72
C PHE A 66 -13.41 13.94 4.91
N VAL A 67 -12.74 13.74 3.77
CA VAL A 67 -12.33 14.84 2.88
C VAL A 67 -13.56 15.53 2.28
N GLY A 68 -14.54 14.75 1.82
CA GLY A 68 -15.75 15.26 1.22
C GLY A 68 -16.58 16.12 2.16
N ILE A 69 -16.74 15.70 3.42
CA ILE A 69 -17.40 16.52 4.45
C ILE A 69 -16.62 17.81 4.71
N ARG A 70 -15.29 17.72 4.87
CA ARG A 70 -14.39 18.88 5.08
C ARG A 70 -14.46 19.90 3.94
N GLN A 71 -14.53 19.41 2.70
CA GLN A 71 -14.58 20.24 1.50
C GLN A 71 -16.02 20.55 1.03
N LYS A 72 -17.04 20.15 1.80
CA LYS A 72 -18.46 20.37 1.50
C LYS A 72 -18.86 19.84 0.11
N TRP A 73 -18.34 18.69 -0.28
CA TRP A 73 -18.78 18.00 -1.49
C TRP A 73 -20.23 17.57 -1.37
N ARG A 74 -20.91 17.42 -2.52
CA ARG A 74 -22.28 16.88 -2.55
C ARG A 74 -22.25 15.43 -2.08
N ALA A 75 -23.29 15.01 -1.37
CA ALA A 75 -23.43 13.64 -0.86
C ALA A 75 -23.30 12.59 -1.98
N GLU A 76 -23.86 12.88 -3.16
CA GLU A 76 -23.75 12.05 -4.37
C GLU A 76 -22.30 11.83 -4.80
N THR A 77 -21.47 12.89 -4.75
CA THR A 77 -20.05 12.83 -5.11
C THR A 77 -19.27 12.00 -4.10
N ILE A 78 -19.54 12.18 -2.81
CA ILE A 78 -18.93 11.39 -1.73
C ILE A 78 -19.27 9.91 -1.92
N LEU A 79 -20.56 9.60 -2.11
CA LEU A 79 -21.01 8.23 -2.32
C LEU A 79 -20.37 7.60 -3.57
N TYR A 80 -20.37 8.32 -4.70
CA TYR A 80 -19.76 7.85 -5.94
C TYR A 80 -18.27 7.54 -5.76
N LEU A 81 -17.51 8.44 -5.15
CA LEU A 81 -16.06 8.30 -4.95
C LEU A 81 -15.71 7.22 -3.91
N SER A 82 -16.48 7.12 -2.82
CA SER A 82 -16.32 6.07 -1.80
C SER A 82 -16.55 4.66 -2.35
N ASN A 83 -17.34 4.55 -3.44
CA ASN A 83 -17.62 3.28 -4.11
C ASN A 83 -16.64 2.95 -5.25
N GLN A 84 -15.63 3.78 -5.53
CA GLN A 84 -14.61 3.50 -6.57
C GLN A 84 -13.53 2.48 -6.13
N ARG A 85 -13.76 1.71 -5.07
CA ARG A 85 -12.77 0.73 -4.55
C ARG A 85 -12.36 -0.29 -5.61
N LEU A 86 -13.28 -0.70 -6.48
CA LEU A 86 -12.98 -1.61 -7.59
C LEU A 86 -12.00 -1.01 -8.60
N LYS A 87 -12.06 0.29 -8.86
CA LYS A 87 -11.09 0.97 -9.74
C LYS A 87 -9.71 1.07 -9.09
N LEU A 88 -9.65 1.25 -7.77
CA LEU A 88 -8.40 1.18 -7.00
C LEU A 88 -7.81 -0.23 -7.00
N LEU A 89 -8.64 -1.25 -6.84
CA LEU A 89 -8.20 -2.65 -6.94
C LEU A 89 -7.63 -2.94 -8.33
N ALA A 90 -8.31 -2.51 -9.40
CA ALA A 90 -7.83 -2.64 -10.76
C ALA A 90 -6.49 -1.91 -10.99
N LEU A 91 -6.32 -0.72 -10.39
CA LEU A 91 -5.06 0.01 -10.43
C LEU A 91 -3.92 -0.75 -9.73
N PHE A 92 -4.17 -1.33 -8.55
CA PHE A 92 -3.18 -2.15 -7.85
C PHE A 92 -2.84 -3.43 -8.62
N ALA A 93 -3.83 -4.09 -9.22
CA ALA A 93 -3.60 -5.24 -10.09
C ALA A 93 -2.74 -4.85 -11.31
N PHE A 94 -2.98 -3.69 -11.92
CA PHE A 94 -2.15 -3.18 -13.01
C PHE A 94 -0.70 -2.97 -12.56
N ILE A 95 -0.48 -2.29 -11.42
CA ILE A 95 0.85 -2.10 -10.84
C ILE A 95 1.55 -3.45 -10.60
N GLU A 96 0.82 -4.46 -10.12
CA GLU A 96 1.40 -5.79 -9.90
C GLU A 96 1.85 -6.48 -11.16
N ILE A 97 1.13 -6.31 -12.27
CA ILE A 97 1.55 -6.87 -13.55
C ILE A 97 2.96 -6.34 -13.89
N PHE A 98 3.22 -5.04 -13.77
CA PHE A 98 4.57 -4.49 -14.01
C PHE A 98 5.60 -5.01 -13.01
N PHE A 99 5.23 -5.15 -11.74
CA PHE A 99 6.15 -5.66 -10.73
C PHE A 99 6.53 -7.11 -11.00
N VAL A 100 5.57 -7.97 -11.33
CA VAL A 100 5.80 -9.37 -11.70
C VAL A 100 6.63 -9.48 -12.97
N TYR A 101 6.34 -8.68 -14.01
CA TYR A 101 7.16 -8.62 -15.22
C TYR A 101 8.59 -8.19 -14.92
N ASN A 102 8.78 -7.19 -14.05
CA ASN A 102 10.10 -6.74 -13.64
C ASN A 102 10.86 -7.82 -12.85
N LEU A 103 10.17 -8.52 -11.94
CA LEU A 103 10.73 -9.63 -11.18
C LEU A 103 11.16 -10.80 -12.10
N LEU A 104 10.29 -11.19 -13.03
CA LEU A 104 10.58 -12.24 -14.01
C LEU A 104 11.73 -11.83 -14.93
N GLY A 105 11.78 -10.59 -15.40
CA GLY A 105 12.89 -10.08 -16.22
C GLY A 105 14.24 -10.23 -15.52
N HIS A 106 14.32 -9.95 -14.21
CA HIS A 106 15.55 -10.15 -13.44
C HIS A 106 15.91 -11.62 -13.19
N LEU A 107 14.91 -12.50 -13.05
CA LEU A 107 15.11 -13.95 -12.92
C LEU A 107 15.62 -14.58 -14.22
N PHE A 108 15.13 -14.13 -15.38
CA PHE A 108 15.54 -14.63 -16.70
C PHE A 108 16.88 -14.08 -17.20
N VAL A 109 17.34 -12.92 -16.71
CA VAL A 109 18.69 -12.39 -17.02
C VAL A 109 19.80 -13.16 -16.26
N TRP A 110 19.43 -13.89 -15.20
CA TRP A 110 20.34 -14.71 -14.39
C TRP A 110 20.37 -16.21 -14.76
N LEU A 111 19.55 -16.63 -15.74
CA LEU A 111 19.51 -17.98 -16.31
C LEU A 111 20.24 -18.01 -17.65
#